data_AF-A0A2D6STE0-F1
#
_entry.id   AF-A0A2D6STE0-F1
#
_cell.length_a   1.000
_cell.length_b   1.000
_cell.length_c   1.000
_cell.angle_alpha   90.00
_cell.angle_beta   90.00
_cell.angle_gamma   90.00
#
_symmetry.space_group_name_H-M   'P 1'
#
loop_
_entity.id
_entity.type
_entity.pdbx_description
1 polymer ?
#
loop_
_entity_poly.entity_id
_entity_poly.type
_entity_poly.pdbx_seq_one_letter_code
_entity_poly.pdbx_strand_id
1 'polypeptide(L)'
;EPQSDFEGEWVECGPQTVGNFSAAAYYFGRKLTQDLEIPIGLVHTSWGGSACEAWVRRDVLEANSDFHPLLDRWKQTEANYDHAKRLEQHAAALEKWKQRAAQAKANGKPAPRRPRNP
;
A
#
# COMPACT_ATOMS: atom_id res chain seq x y z
N GLU A 1 -2.79 16.45 -9.30
CA GLU A 1 -2.50 16.25 -10.74
C GLU A 1 -1.79 14.93 -11.02
N PRO A 2 -2.15 14.25 -12.13
CA PRO A 2 -1.43 13.09 -12.63
C PRO A 2 0.06 13.40 -12.78
N GLN A 3 0.91 12.48 -12.36
CA GLN A 3 2.35 12.56 -12.61
C GLN A 3 2.64 11.93 -13.97
N SER A 4 3.49 12.58 -14.77
CA SER A 4 3.90 12.08 -16.09
C SER A 4 5.25 11.34 -16.06
N ASP A 5 5.92 11.35 -14.91
CA ASP A 5 7.25 10.75 -14.73
C ASP A 5 7.41 10.22 -13.30
N PHE A 6 8.36 9.32 -13.10
CA PHE A 6 8.73 8.77 -11.79
C PHE A 6 10.19 8.30 -11.79
N GLU A 7 10.81 8.34 -10.62
CA GLU A 7 12.15 7.76 -10.44
C GLU A 7 12.03 6.25 -10.19
N GLY A 8 12.72 5.45 -11.00
CA GLY A 8 12.75 4.01 -10.87
C GLY A 8 13.98 3.40 -11.56
N GLU A 9 14.33 2.18 -11.17
CA GLU A 9 15.47 1.46 -11.72
C GLU A 9 15.11 -0.01 -12.02
N TRP A 10 15.80 -0.58 -13.01
CA TRP A 10 15.77 -2.02 -13.24
C TRP A 10 16.75 -2.70 -12.30
N VAL A 11 16.26 -3.71 -11.58
CA VAL A 11 17.07 -4.48 -10.63
C VAL A 11 17.08 -5.94 -11.06
N GLU A 12 18.26 -6.56 -11.06
CA GLU A 12 18.40 -7.99 -11.32
C GLU A 12 17.61 -8.82 -10.30
N CYS A 13 16.84 -9.80 -10.78
CA CYS A 13 16.06 -10.68 -9.93
C CYS A 13 16.96 -11.74 -9.28
N GLY A 14 17.18 -11.63 -7.97
CA GLY A 14 17.96 -12.57 -7.18
C GLY A 14 17.42 -12.76 -5.76
N PRO A 15 17.95 -13.73 -4.99
CA PRO A 15 17.50 -14.01 -3.62
C PRO A 15 17.53 -12.79 -2.69
N GLN A 16 18.44 -11.86 -2.92
CA GLN A 16 18.64 -10.65 -2.13
C GLN A 16 17.68 -9.52 -2.50
N THR A 17 17.15 -9.50 -3.74
CA THR A 17 16.33 -8.41 -4.28
C THR A 17 14.84 -8.76 -4.31
N VAL A 18 14.50 -10.04 -4.52
CA VAL A 18 13.11 -10.50 -4.71
C VAL A 18 12.27 -10.44 -3.43
N GLY A 19 12.88 -10.40 -2.24
CA GLY A 19 12.17 -10.49 -0.96
C GLY A 19 11.14 -9.38 -0.71
N ASN A 20 11.35 -8.20 -1.29
CA ASN A 20 10.42 -7.07 -1.18
C ASN A 20 9.53 -6.88 -2.43
N PHE A 21 9.58 -7.82 -3.39
CA PHE A 21 8.80 -7.78 -4.62
C PHE A 21 7.52 -8.62 -4.51
N SER A 22 6.59 -8.45 -5.46
CA SER A 22 5.35 -9.24 -5.49
C SER A 22 5.64 -10.71 -5.80
N ALA A 23 5.24 -11.60 -4.88
CA ALA A 23 5.35 -13.05 -5.09
C ALA A 23 4.55 -13.52 -6.31
N ALA A 24 3.35 -12.97 -6.52
CA ALA A 24 2.51 -13.31 -7.68
C ALA A 24 3.19 -12.92 -9.00
N ALA A 25 3.75 -11.70 -9.05
CA ALA A 25 4.46 -11.24 -10.24
C ALA A 25 5.73 -12.06 -10.49
N TYR A 26 6.48 -12.40 -9.45
CA TYR A 26 7.68 -13.24 -9.56
C TYR A 26 7.38 -14.60 -10.21
N TYR A 27 6.39 -15.34 -9.69
CA TYR A 27 6.08 -16.67 -10.24
C TYR A 27 5.52 -16.59 -11.66
N PHE A 28 4.74 -15.54 -11.96
CA PHE A 28 4.26 -15.28 -13.32
C PHE A 28 5.43 -15.01 -14.29
N GLY A 29 6.33 -14.09 -13.95
CA GLY A 29 7.50 -13.78 -14.77
C GLY A 29 8.44 -14.97 -14.94
N ARG A 30 8.68 -15.74 -13.86
CA ARG A 30 9.47 -16.97 -13.92
C ARG A 30 8.89 -17.97 -14.93
N LYS A 31 7.56 -18.16 -14.94
CA LYS A 31 6.91 -19.05 -15.91
C LYS A 31 7.10 -18.54 -17.34
N LEU A 32 6.91 -17.25 -17.57
CA LEU A 32 7.12 -16.65 -18.90
C LEU A 32 8.57 -16.80 -19.39
N THR A 33 9.56 -16.54 -18.53
CA THR A 33 10.98 -16.73 -18.89
C THR A 33 11.28 -18.17 -19.28
N GLN A 34 10.69 -19.15 -18.57
CA GLN A 34 10.87 -20.58 -18.87
C GLN A 34 10.20 -21.01 -20.19
N ASP A 35 9.05 -20.42 -20.54
CA ASP A 35 8.30 -20.79 -21.74
C ASP A 35 8.80 -20.09 -23.01
N LEU A 36 9.19 -18.83 -22.88
CA LEU A 36 9.52 -17.97 -24.01
C LEU A 36 11.02 -17.86 -24.27
N GLU A 37 11.85 -18.25 -23.29
CA GLU A 37 13.33 -18.20 -23.37
C GLU A 37 13.89 -16.81 -23.73
N ILE A 38 13.17 -15.74 -23.37
CA ILE A 38 13.59 -14.34 -23.54
C ILE A 38 13.64 -13.60 -22.19
N PRO A 39 14.40 -12.50 -22.08
CA PRO A 39 14.39 -11.65 -20.90
C PRO A 39 13.01 -11.07 -20.60
N ILE A 40 12.54 -11.18 -19.35
CA ILE A 40 11.27 -10.65 -18.88
C ILE A 40 11.53 -9.58 -17.81
N GLY A 41 11.05 -8.36 -18.04
CA GLY A 41 11.00 -7.29 -17.05
C GLY A 41 9.63 -7.24 -16.37
N LEU A 42 9.60 -7.07 -15.06
CA LEU A 42 8.36 -6.93 -14.28
C LEU A 42 8.32 -5.55 -13.63
N VAL A 43 7.20 -4.85 -13.82
CA VAL A 43 6.92 -3.57 -13.15
C VAL A 43 5.82 -3.80 -12.11
N HIS A 44 6.06 -3.39 -10.86
CA HIS A 44 5.13 -3.54 -9.76
C HIS A 44 4.72 -2.17 -9.21
N THR A 45 3.49 -1.76 -9.50
CA THR A 45 2.93 -0.44 -9.12
C THR A 45 1.72 -0.56 -8.21
N SER A 46 1.57 -1.68 -7.49
CA SER A 46 0.39 -1.90 -6.64
C SER A 46 0.43 -1.01 -5.39
N TRP A 47 -0.74 -0.48 -5.01
CA TRP A 47 -0.91 0.28 -3.77
C TRP A 47 -1.92 -0.42 -2.86
N GLY A 48 -1.43 -1.08 -1.82
CA GLY A 48 -2.27 -1.81 -0.88
C GLY A 48 -3.27 -0.90 -0.16
N GLY A 49 -4.57 -1.22 -0.26
CA GLY A 49 -5.63 -0.49 0.44
C GLY A 49 -6.09 0.80 -0.23
N SER A 50 -5.63 1.10 -1.46
CA SER A 50 -6.24 2.14 -2.29
C SER A 50 -7.70 1.79 -2.61
N ALA A 51 -8.58 2.78 -2.63
CA ALA A 51 -9.94 2.60 -3.10
C ALA A 51 -9.98 2.36 -4.62
N CYS A 52 -11.01 1.70 -5.14
CA CYS A 52 -11.11 1.36 -6.56
C CYS A 52 -11.15 2.62 -7.44
N GLU A 53 -11.94 3.60 -7.01
CA GLU A 53 -12.12 4.90 -7.63
C GLU A 53 -10.84 5.74 -7.73
N ALA A 54 -9.81 5.45 -6.92
CA ALA A 54 -8.51 6.11 -7.03
C ALA A 54 -7.76 5.75 -8.32
N TRP A 55 -8.14 4.64 -8.98
CA TRP A 55 -7.57 4.16 -10.24
C TRP A 55 -8.43 4.49 -11.46
N VAL A 56 -9.51 5.25 -11.27
CA VAL A 56 -10.37 5.73 -12.35
C VAL A 56 -10.12 7.22 -12.54
N ARG A 57 -10.09 7.69 -13.78
CA ARG A 57 -9.94 9.12 -14.06
C ARG A 57 -11.10 9.89 -13.42
N ARG A 58 -10.78 11.03 -12.80
CA ARG A 58 -11.76 11.83 -12.06
C ARG A 58 -12.91 12.32 -12.95
N ASP A 59 -12.60 12.76 -14.16
CA ASP A 59 -13.60 13.23 -15.13
C ASP A 59 -14.61 12.15 -15.53
N VAL A 60 -14.17 10.89 -15.62
CA VAL A 60 -15.06 9.73 -15.88
C VAL A 60 -16.04 9.52 -14.74
N LEU A 61 -15.60 9.68 -13.48
CA LEU A 61 -16.48 9.56 -12.32
C LEU A 61 -17.44 10.75 -12.20
N GLU A 62 -16.97 11.97 -12.49
CA GLU A 62 -17.78 13.18 -12.43
C GLU A 62 -18.90 13.20 -13.49
N ALA A 63 -18.63 12.62 -14.66
CA ALA A 63 -19.59 12.54 -15.77
C ALA A 63 -20.80 11.64 -15.46
N ASN A 64 -20.70 10.73 -14.49
CA ASN A 64 -21.83 9.89 -14.06
C ASN A 64 -22.32 10.30 -12.66
N SER A 65 -23.56 10.79 -12.59
CA SER A 65 -24.20 11.26 -11.36
C SER A 65 -24.29 10.20 -10.27
N ASP A 66 -24.30 8.92 -10.61
CA ASP A 66 -24.35 7.83 -9.63
C ASP A 66 -23.13 7.83 -8.70
N PHE A 67 -22.01 8.41 -9.14
CA PHE A 67 -20.78 8.52 -8.33
C PHE A 67 -20.67 9.84 -7.56
N HIS A 68 -21.59 10.78 -7.69
CA HIS A 68 -21.52 12.05 -6.96
C HIS A 68 -21.46 11.86 -5.43
N PRO A 69 -22.27 10.97 -4.81
CA PRO A 69 -22.17 10.72 -3.37
C PRO A 69 -20.78 10.19 -2.95
N LEU A 70 -20.15 9.40 -3.81
CA LEU A 70 -18.80 8.87 -3.59
C LEU A 70 -17.76 9.99 -3.61
N LEU A 71 -17.83 10.87 -4.62
CA LEU A 71 -16.92 11.99 -4.78
C LEU A 71 -17.07 13.01 -3.64
N ASP A 72 -18.30 13.27 -3.19
CA ASP A 72 -18.54 14.19 -2.08
C ASP A 72 -18.01 13.65 -0.75
N ARG A 73 -18.13 12.34 -0.51
CA ARG A 73 -17.49 11.69 0.64
C ARG A 73 -15.97 11.88 0.60
N TRP A 74 -15.34 11.73 -0.57
CA TRP A 74 -13.90 11.96 -0.69
C TRP A 74 -13.50 13.41 -0.45
N LYS A 75 -14.23 14.37 -1.02
CA LYS A 75 -14.01 15.81 -0.75
C LYS A 75 -14.09 16.12 0.75
N GLN A 76 -15.07 15.57 1.46
CA GLN A 76 -15.19 15.73 2.91
C GLN A 76 -14.04 15.05 3.66
N THR A 77 -13.63 13.86 3.21
CA THR A 77 -12.51 13.13 3.81
C THR A 77 -11.21 13.92 3.66
N GLU A 78 -10.92 14.41 2.46
CA GLU A 78 -9.76 15.24 2.15
C GLU A 78 -9.76 16.52 2.98
N ALA A 79 -10.90 17.22 3.07
CA ALA A 79 -11.02 18.46 3.84
C ALA A 79 -10.79 18.27 5.34
N ASN A 80 -11.17 17.10 5.88
CA ASN A 80 -11.06 16.80 7.31
C ASN A 80 -9.80 15.98 7.66
N TYR A 81 -8.96 15.65 6.68
CA TYR A 81 -7.79 14.81 6.91
C TYR A 81 -6.64 15.62 7.54
N ASP A 82 -6.40 15.38 8.83
CA ASP A 82 -5.27 15.94 9.57
C ASP A 82 -4.17 14.89 9.74
N HIS A 83 -3.19 14.92 8.83
CA HIS A 83 -2.07 13.98 8.85
C HIS A 83 -1.21 14.09 10.12
N ALA A 84 -0.98 15.30 10.62
CA ALA A 84 -0.15 15.54 11.79
C ALA A 84 -0.78 14.92 13.06
N LYS A 85 -2.07 15.15 13.26
CA LYS A 85 -2.83 14.54 14.36
C LYS A 85 -2.86 13.02 14.27
N ARG A 86 -2.96 12.46 13.06
CA ARG A 86 -2.91 11.01 12.82
C ARG A 86 -1.56 10.41 13.20
N LEU A 87 -0.46 11.10 12.86
CA LEU A 87 0.90 10.71 13.27
C LEU A 87 1.06 10.73 14.79
N GLU A 88 0.57 11.78 15.46
CA GLU A 88 0.63 11.89 16.92
C GLU A 88 -0.18 10.77 17.62
N GLN A 89 -1.41 10.54 17.17
CA GLN A 89 -2.26 9.45 17.67
C GLN A 89 -1.60 8.08 17.46
N HIS A 90 -0.98 7.87 16.31
CA HIS A 90 -0.25 6.64 16.01
C HIS A 90 0.98 6.48 16.93
N ALA A 91 1.76 7.53 17.16
CA ALA A 91 2.90 7.50 18.07
C ALA A 91 2.47 7.12 19.50
N ALA A 92 1.42 7.76 20.02
CA ALA A 92 0.87 7.44 21.34
C ALA A 92 0.33 6.00 21.41
N ALA A 93 -0.33 5.52 20.35
CA ALA A 93 -0.80 4.13 20.27
C ALA A 93 0.36 3.13 20.22
N LEU A 94 1.45 3.47 19.52
CA LEU A 94 2.63 2.63 19.40
C LEU A 94 3.34 2.47 20.73
N GLU A 95 3.49 3.55 21.51
CA GLU A 95 4.08 3.47 22.85
C GLU A 95 3.24 2.60 23.79
N LYS A 96 1.91 2.76 23.79
CA LYS A 96 1.01 1.88 24.55
C LYS A 96 1.13 0.42 24.11
N TRP A 97 1.26 0.18 22.80
CA TRP A 97 1.47 -1.16 22.27
C TRP A 97 2.80 -1.77 22.71
N LYS A 98 3.91 -1.01 22.67
CA LYS A 98 5.23 -1.49 23.13
C LYS A 98 5.18 -1.97 24.58
N GLN A 99 4.55 -1.20 25.46
CA GLN A 99 4.37 -1.58 26.87
C GLN A 99 3.56 -2.88 27.02
N ARG A 100 2.41 -2.98 26.33
CA ARG A 100 1.57 -4.19 26.36
C ARG A 100 2.27 -5.40 25.74
N ALA A 101 3.04 -5.21 24.68
CA ALA A 101 3.80 -6.27 24.03
C ALA A 101 4.94 -6.78 24.92
N ALA A 102 5.64 -5.88 25.61
CA ALA A 102 6.65 -6.26 26.60
C ALA A 102 6.02 -7.05 27.76
N GLN A 103 4.87 -6.60 28.28
CA GLN A 103 4.16 -7.31 29.34
C GLN A 103 3.62 -8.68 28.87
N ALA A 104 3.11 -8.77 27.64
CA ALA A 104 2.68 -10.04 27.06
C ALA A 104 3.84 -11.02 26.93
N LYS A 105 4.99 -10.55 26.43
CA LYS A 105 6.23 -11.34 26.32
C LYS A 105 6.71 -11.85 27.68
N ALA A 106 6.71 -11.00 28.70
CA ALA A 106 7.07 -11.40 30.08
C ALA A 106 6.12 -12.47 30.64
N ASN A 107 4.84 -12.43 30.27
CA ASN A 107 3.82 -13.38 30.69
C ASN A 107 3.70 -14.63 29.79
N GLY A 108 4.63 -14.83 28.84
CA GLY A 108 4.59 -15.95 27.89
C GLY A 108 3.39 -15.92 26.92
N LYS A 109 2.71 -14.77 26.79
CA LYS A 109 1.57 -14.57 25.90
C LYS A 109 2.01 -13.94 24.58
N PRO A 110 1.31 -14.22 23.46
CA PRO A 110 1.59 -13.57 22.19
C PRO A 110 1.36 -12.06 22.30
N ALA A 111 2.19 -11.28 21.60
CA ALA A 111 2.06 -9.83 21.56
C ALA A 111 0.71 -9.43 20.92
N PRO A 112 0.05 -8.38 21.42
CA PRO A 112 -1.17 -7.87 20.82
C PRO A 112 -0.92 -7.30 19.42
N ARG A 113 -1.97 -7.11 18.62
CA ARG A 113 -1.86 -6.54 17.27
C ARG A 113 -1.27 -5.13 17.32
N ARG A 114 -0.25 -4.88 16.49
CA ARG A 114 0.38 -3.57 16.35
C ARG A 114 -0.63 -2.55 15.77
N PRO A 115 -0.59 -1.27 16.20
CA PRO A 115 -1.35 -0.20 15.55
C PRO A 115 -1.05 -0.16 14.05
N ARG A 116 -2.09 0.14 13.24
CA ARG A 116 -1.93 0.32 11.80
C ARG A 116 -1.24 1.66 11.55
N ASN A 117 -0.34 1.70 10.56
CA ASN A 117 0.30 2.94 10.14
C ASN A 117 -0.78 3.99 9.74
N PRO A 118 -0.53 5.28 10.03
CA PRO A 118 -1.50 6.36 9.86
C PRO A 118 -1.79 6.70 8.40
#